data_AF-A0A947CQ06-F1
#
_entry.id   AF-A0A947CQ06-F1
#
_cell.length_a   1.000
_cell.length_b   1.000
_cell.length_c   1.000
_cell.angle_alpha   90.00
_cell.angle_beta   90.00
_cell.angle_gamma   90.00
#
_symmetry.space_group_name_H-M   'P 1'
#
loop_
_entity.id
_entity.type
_entity.pdbx_description
1 polymer ?
#
loop_
_entity_poly.entity_id
_entity_poly.type
_entity_poly.pdbx_seq_one_letter_code
_entity_poly.pdbx_strand_id
1 'polypeptide(L)'
;MRRSLPLLFALAALGCHASQPGGEDPGLCEGASCGAQSKAELLAALADHGDAFSTLLRDRVADDGTIEGDYQVLLAGSRQALGCSEADERSFVVLSNTSMIPKVIFTECSSNPSEASQFFMAAPSIVGGPDMDPQRLHIAAWDSEAQSYRTYATTPTEEGTLRVAVAPSRCLGCHGGPEVLSTWQPLMNEMTNPWTQWNAEPAFTSHFFDTDLDRDIAEGETYRAMLSEQRLGSASELEPAVRAGIDRVTAARLDGRREAADLEASLALLRPLFCDESINFTSEIHRSGELRTAGIVGDSTRNLLAALRPGQWSFTDEDRFRLPLPTEVEETVVLLPVRGESTAAIERALLSRRILEPIDVLRIRAIDYLQPQGSQARCSLFRASSEQLRGRADQLLASIPPGASNGELVTVLHHELLTMLGLARADETLYAVPDADDPAYKAAIQSGDFSGFESSVDALGNALQQRLETVTRGELVLERDRRACDAQGVYPTAPVIPGLRCP
;
A
#
# COMPACT_ATOMS: atom_id res chain seq x y z
N MET A 1 34.00 36.24 -32.17
CA MET A 1 32.84 37.13 -31.94
C MET A 1 31.56 36.35 -32.12
N ARG A 2 30.98 35.89 -31.01
CA ARG A 2 29.55 35.63 -30.76
C ARG A 2 29.49 35.23 -29.29
N ARG A 3 28.86 36.06 -28.47
CA ARG A 3 28.79 35.95 -27.01
C ARG A 3 27.66 34.96 -26.68
N SER A 4 27.98 33.91 -25.93
CA SER A 4 26.97 33.02 -25.33
C SER A 4 26.68 33.54 -23.92
N LEU A 5 25.43 33.92 -23.67
CA LEU A 5 24.92 34.24 -22.33
C LEU A 5 24.80 32.94 -21.51
N PRO A 6 25.16 32.93 -20.22
CA PRO A 6 24.71 31.90 -19.30
C PRO A 6 23.28 32.22 -18.85
N LEU A 7 22.32 31.37 -19.20
CA LEU A 7 21.00 31.36 -18.57
C LEU A 7 21.15 30.78 -17.15
N LEU A 8 21.15 31.65 -16.15
CA LEU A 8 20.80 31.28 -14.79
C LEU A 8 19.30 30.96 -14.77
N PHE A 9 18.96 29.67 -14.67
CA PHE A 9 17.64 29.28 -14.18
C PHE A 9 17.71 29.15 -12.66
N ALA A 10 17.01 30.05 -11.99
CA ALA A 10 16.76 29.99 -10.56
C ALA A 10 15.86 28.76 -10.29
N LEU A 11 16.40 27.76 -9.57
CA LEU A 11 15.59 26.76 -8.88
C LEU A 11 14.82 27.46 -7.76
N ALA A 12 13.56 27.80 -8.03
CA ALA A 12 12.57 27.98 -6.98
C ALA A 12 12.09 26.58 -6.58
N ALA A 13 12.74 25.98 -5.58
CA ALA A 13 12.25 24.79 -4.92
C ALA A 13 10.95 25.16 -4.18
N LEU A 14 9.81 24.79 -4.77
CA LEU A 14 8.55 24.63 -4.05
C LEU A 14 8.74 23.44 -3.11
N GLY A 15 9.16 23.73 -1.89
CA GLY A 15 9.20 22.76 -0.82
C GLY A 15 7.78 22.37 -0.45
N CYS A 16 7.33 21.19 -0.91
CA CYS A 16 6.31 20.45 -0.18
C CYS A 16 6.87 20.19 1.22
N HIS A 17 6.34 20.89 2.21
CA HIS A 17 6.57 20.57 3.61
C HIS A 17 5.96 19.19 3.88
N ALA A 18 6.81 18.17 3.86
CA ALA A 18 6.60 16.98 4.65
C ALA A 18 6.54 17.45 6.11
N SER A 19 5.34 17.42 6.69
CA SER A 19 5.12 17.60 8.12
C SER A 19 6.01 16.62 8.89
N GLN A 20 6.82 17.14 9.80
CA GLN A 20 7.73 16.35 10.63
C GLN A 20 6.97 15.33 11.48
N PRO A 21 7.51 14.11 11.68
CA PRO A 21 7.02 13.17 12.65
C PRO A 21 7.64 13.51 14.01
N GLY A 22 6.99 14.35 14.80
CA GLY A 22 7.49 14.63 16.14
C GLY A 22 6.77 15.75 16.87
N GLY A 23 5.88 15.35 17.78
CA GLY A 23 5.38 16.20 18.86
C GLY A 23 4.12 16.98 18.49
N GLU A 24 3.10 16.82 19.34
CA GLU A 24 1.73 17.34 19.23
C GLU A 24 0.85 16.53 18.28
N ASP A 25 -0.15 15.86 18.86
CA ASP A 25 -1.26 15.23 18.15
C ASP A 25 -1.91 16.30 17.26
N PRO A 26 -1.75 16.27 15.92
CA PRO A 26 -2.35 17.26 15.07
C PRO A 26 -3.83 16.91 14.94
N GLY A 27 -4.58 17.30 15.97
CA GLY A 27 -6.03 17.39 16.09
C GLY A 27 -6.83 16.47 15.18
N LEU A 28 -7.41 15.42 15.75
CA LEU A 28 -8.56 14.71 15.20
C LEU A 28 -9.69 15.70 14.84
N CYS A 29 -9.65 16.28 13.63
CA CYS A 29 -10.60 17.32 13.22
C CYS A 29 -10.76 18.44 14.26
N GLU A 30 -9.69 18.83 14.96
CA GLU A 30 -9.75 19.95 15.91
C GLU A 30 -9.65 21.28 15.13
N GLY A 31 -10.76 21.61 14.49
CA GLY A 31 -10.98 22.80 13.69
C GLY A 31 -12.38 22.77 13.09
N ALA A 32 -13.13 23.86 13.24
CA ALA A 32 -14.57 23.97 12.99
C ALA A 32 -15.05 23.79 11.53
N SER A 33 -14.32 23.10 10.64
CA SER A 33 -14.62 23.09 9.19
C SER A 33 -14.46 21.75 8.46
N CYS A 34 -14.19 20.64 9.13
CA CYS A 34 -13.97 19.37 8.41
C CYS A 34 -15.23 18.54 8.12
N GLY A 35 -16.39 18.89 8.68
CA GLY A 35 -17.64 18.19 8.42
C GLY A 35 -18.73 19.15 7.96
N ALA A 36 -19.73 18.61 7.27
CA ALA A 36 -20.87 19.39 6.83
C ALA A 36 -21.57 20.07 8.02
N GLN A 37 -21.94 21.33 7.85
CA GLN A 37 -22.64 22.15 8.86
C GLN A 37 -24.15 22.15 8.67
N SER A 38 -24.63 21.43 7.65
CA SER A 38 -26.05 21.27 7.36
C SER A 38 -26.30 20.00 6.56
N LYS A 39 -27.55 19.52 6.56
CA LYS A 39 -28.00 18.43 5.69
C LYS A 39 -27.70 18.72 4.22
N ALA A 40 -28.00 19.92 3.76
CA ALA A 40 -27.82 20.30 2.36
C ALA A 40 -26.35 20.22 1.92
N GLU A 41 -25.43 20.66 2.78
CA GLU A 41 -24.00 20.56 2.54
C GLU A 41 -23.52 19.11 2.50
N LEU A 42 -23.96 18.26 3.43
CA LEU A 42 -23.59 16.84 3.42
C LEU A 42 -24.12 16.14 2.17
N LEU A 43 -25.39 16.36 1.82
CA LEU A 43 -25.99 15.75 0.63
C LEU A 43 -25.32 16.22 -0.66
N ALA A 44 -24.86 17.48 -0.72
CA ALA A 44 -24.08 17.98 -1.85
C ALA A 44 -22.70 17.30 -1.94
N ALA A 45 -22.02 17.10 -0.80
CA ALA A 45 -20.74 16.39 -0.75
C ALA A 45 -20.85 14.91 -1.12
N LEU A 46 -22.05 14.31 -0.98
CA LEU A 46 -22.31 12.92 -1.36
C LEU A 46 -22.85 12.77 -2.78
N ALA A 47 -22.97 13.84 -3.58
CA ALA A 47 -23.75 13.80 -4.83
C ALA A 47 -23.28 12.73 -5.82
N ASP A 48 -21.99 12.42 -5.87
CA ASP A 48 -21.38 11.41 -6.75
C ASP A 48 -21.03 10.09 -6.03
N HIS A 49 -21.40 9.92 -4.76
CA HIS A 49 -21.07 8.73 -3.98
C HIS A 49 -22.15 7.66 -4.12
N GLY A 50 -21.81 6.51 -4.71
CA GLY A 50 -22.71 5.36 -4.89
C GLY A 50 -22.57 4.24 -3.85
N ASP A 51 -21.78 4.43 -2.80
CA ASP A 51 -21.46 3.37 -1.82
C ASP A 51 -22.52 3.18 -0.72
N ALA A 52 -22.43 2.05 -0.01
CA ALA A 52 -23.37 1.67 1.06
C ALA A 52 -23.43 2.68 2.21
N PHE A 53 -22.29 3.31 2.57
CA PHE A 53 -22.25 4.28 3.66
C PHE A 53 -22.91 5.60 3.22
N SER A 54 -22.68 6.05 1.99
CA SER A 54 -23.38 7.22 1.45
C SER A 54 -24.91 7.05 1.45
N THR A 55 -25.40 5.83 1.21
CA THR A 55 -26.83 5.50 1.28
C THR A 55 -27.36 5.69 2.70
N LEU A 56 -26.65 5.14 3.69
CA LEU A 56 -26.96 5.35 5.11
C LEU A 56 -26.98 6.85 5.48
N LEU A 57 -25.97 7.60 5.06
CA LEU A 57 -25.86 9.03 5.39
C LEU A 57 -27.07 9.82 4.88
N ARG A 58 -27.52 9.55 3.64
CA ARG A 58 -28.70 10.22 3.06
C ARG A 58 -29.98 9.96 3.84
N ASP A 59 -30.13 8.74 4.34
CA ASP A 59 -31.32 8.31 5.08
C ASP A 59 -31.36 8.85 6.51
N ARG A 60 -30.20 9.02 7.15
CA ARG A 60 -30.11 9.29 8.60
C ARG A 60 -29.71 10.72 8.98
N VAL A 61 -29.17 11.51 8.05
CA VAL A 61 -28.67 12.86 8.37
C VAL A 61 -29.81 13.80 8.82
N ALA A 62 -29.60 14.43 9.99
CA ALA A 62 -30.44 15.48 10.56
C ALA A 62 -30.24 16.82 9.85
N ASP A 63 -31.11 17.81 10.09
CA ASP A 63 -31.09 19.10 9.39
C ASP A 63 -29.77 19.88 9.57
N ASP A 64 -29.11 19.69 10.72
CA ASP A 64 -27.81 20.29 11.06
C ASP A 64 -26.59 19.54 10.46
N GLY A 65 -26.82 18.50 9.67
CA GLY A 65 -25.75 17.72 9.05
C GLY A 65 -25.14 16.65 9.94
N THR A 66 -25.71 16.38 11.12
CA THR A 66 -25.24 15.36 12.07
C THR A 66 -26.06 14.08 12.01
N ILE A 67 -25.58 13.03 12.68
CA ILE A 67 -26.25 11.72 12.81
C ILE A 67 -26.31 11.34 14.29
N GLU A 68 -27.45 10.85 14.76
CA GLU A 68 -27.59 10.34 16.12
C GLU A 68 -26.97 8.94 16.27
N GLY A 69 -26.27 8.72 17.39
CA GLY A 69 -25.76 7.40 17.78
C GLY A 69 -24.24 7.27 17.79
N ASP A 70 -23.78 6.03 17.60
CA ASP A 70 -22.38 5.62 17.66
C ASP A 70 -22.07 4.56 16.60
N TYR A 71 -20.93 3.87 16.74
CA TYR A 71 -20.50 2.79 15.85
C TYR A 71 -21.58 1.73 15.60
N GLN A 72 -22.44 1.40 16.56
CA GLN A 72 -23.47 0.38 16.40
C GLN A 72 -24.55 0.82 15.40
N VAL A 73 -24.95 2.10 15.46
CA VAL A 73 -25.92 2.67 14.51
C VAL A 73 -25.34 2.69 13.09
N LEU A 74 -24.06 3.04 12.96
CA LEU A 74 -23.40 3.08 11.66
C LEU A 74 -23.19 1.68 11.05
N LEU A 75 -22.83 0.69 11.87
CA LEU A 75 -22.73 -0.71 11.45
C LEU A 75 -24.09 -1.25 11.01
N ALA A 76 -25.11 -1.13 11.85
CA ALA A 76 -26.46 -1.61 11.53
C ALA A 76 -27.01 -0.98 10.24
N GLY A 77 -26.75 0.32 10.04
CA GLY A 77 -27.12 1.04 8.82
C GLY A 77 -26.37 0.56 7.57
N SER A 78 -25.05 0.39 7.67
CA SER A 78 -24.21 -0.08 6.55
C SER A 78 -24.54 -1.52 6.20
N ARG A 79 -24.75 -2.38 7.20
CA ARG A 79 -25.25 -3.74 7.05
C ARG A 79 -26.56 -3.80 6.29
N GLN A 80 -27.53 -2.96 6.67
CA GLN A 80 -28.82 -2.89 6.00
C GLN A 80 -28.66 -2.47 4.52
N ALA A 81 -27.81 -1.47 4.24
CA ALA A 81 -27.52 -1.03 2.89
C ALA A 81 -26.82 -2.10 2.04
N LEU A 82 -25.96 -2.92 2.64
CA LEU A 82 -25.30 -4.05 2.00
C LEU A 82 -26.18 -5.31 1.88
N GLY A 83 -27.28 -5.38 2.64
CA GLY A 83 -28.18 -6.54 2.67
C GLY A 83 -27.65 -7.74 3.45
N CYS A 84 -26.76 -7.52 4.42
CA CYS A 84 -26.07 -8.58 5.16
C CYS A 84 -26.75 -8.90 6.50
N SER A 85 -26.49 -10.09 7.06
CA SER A 85 -27.07 -10.49 8.35
C SER A 85 -26.22 -10.01 9.52
N GLU A 86 -26.81 -9.84 10.71
CA GLU A 86 -26.06 -9.44 11.92
C GLU A 86 -25.00 -10.50 12.31
N ALA A 87 -25.24 -11.77 11.98
CA ALA A 87 -24.29 -12.84 12.22
C ALA A 87 -23.02 -12.75 11.35
N ASP A 88 -23.05 -11.93 10.29
CA ASP A 88 -21.93 -11.68 9.39
C ASP A 88 -21.09 -10.44 9.78
N GLU A 89 -21.43 -9.76 10.87
CA GLU A 89 -20.61 -8.69 11.43
C GLU A 89 -19.38 -9.31 12.12
N ARG A 90 -18.18 -8.80 11.81
CA ARG A 90 -16.94 -9.18 12.52
C ARG A 90 -16.15 -7.95 12.93
N SER A 91 -15.47 -8.08 14.05
CA SER A 91 -14.52 -7.11 14.59
C SER A 91 -13.14 -7.76 14.70
N PHE A 92 -12.09 -7.01 14.43
CA PHE A 92 -10.70 -7.44 14.46
C PHE A 92 -9.85 -6.41 15.19
N VAL A 93 -8.71 -6.81 15.73
CA VAL A 93 -7.82 -5.87 16.42
C VAL A 93 -6.45 -5.85 15.79
N VAL A 94 -6.01 -4.64 15.46
CA VAL A 94 -4.68 -4.36 14.92
C VAL A 94 -4.00 -3.35 15.83
N LEU A 95 -2.78 -3.61 16.27
CA LEU A 95 -1.99 -2.58 16.94
C LEU A 95 -1.55 -1.55 15.92
N SER A 96 -1.83 -0.29 16.24
CA SER A 96 -1.43 0.81 15.40
C SER A 96 0.08 0.92 15.34
N ASN A 97 0.52 1.33 14.17
CA ASN A 97 1.92 1.51 13.89
C ASN A 97 2.57 2.59 14.74
N THR A 98 1.79 3.55 15.25
CA THR A 98 2.26 4.62 16.12
C THR A 98 1.92 4.25 17.56
N SER A 99 2.94 3.94 18.36
CA SER A 99 2.79 3.64 19.79
C SER A 99 2.06 2.34 20.14
N MET A 100 1.87 1.41 19.20
CA MET A 100 1.27 0.08 19.45
C MET A 100 -0.15 0.12 20.03
N ILE A 101 -0.86 1.23 19.83
CA ILE A 101 -2.21 1.45 20.37
C ILE A 101 -3.24 0.63 19.55
N PRO A 102 -4.17 -0.13 20.15
CA PRO A 102 -5.13 -0.94 19.40
C PRO A 102 -6.06 -0.11 18.52
N LYS A 103 -6.39 -0.67 17.35
CA LYS A 103 -7.40 -0.20 16.41
C LYS A 103 -8.36 -1.34 16.16
N VAL A 104 -9.64 -1.12 16.46
CA VAL A 104 -10.68 -2.10 16.17
C VAL A 104 -11.19 -1.87 14.76
N ILE A 105 -11.13 -2.88 13.91
CA ILE A 105 -11.62 -2.86 12.54
C ILE A 105 -12.88 -3.70 12.47
N PHE A 106 -13.93 -3.19 11.86
CA PHE A 106 -15.18 -3.88 11.61
C PHE A 106 -15.35 -4.13 10.12
N THR A 107 -15.91 -5.30 9.79
CA THR A 107 -16.43 -5.64 8.47
C THR A 107 -17.86 -6.14 8.59
N GLU A 108 -18.64 -5.90 7.54
CA GLU A 108 -19.95 -6.51 7.34
C GLU A 108 -19.83 -7.67 6.35
N CYS A 109 -20.85 -8.53 6.25
CA CYS A 109 -20.87 -9.59 5.23
C CYS A 109 -19.67 -10.56 5.29
N SER A 110 -19.11 -10.78 6.48
CA SER A 110 -17.82 -11.46 6.69
C SER A 110 -17.81 -12.93 6.27
N SER A 111 -18.97 -13.54 6.00
CA SER A 111 -19.07 -14.88 5.39
C SER A 111 -18.64 -14.93 3.93
N ASN A 112 -18.56 -13.79 3.23
CA ASN A 112 -18.03 -13.67 1.88
C ASN A 112 -16.96 -12.57 1.81
N PRO A 113 -15.66 -12.91 1.65
CA PRO A 113 -14.58 -11.92 1.59
C PRO A 113 -14.77 -10.82 0.54
N SER A 114 -15.36 -11.14 -0.62
CA SER A 114 -15.62 -10.17 -1.67
C SER A 114 -16.69 -9.16 -1.27
N GLU A 115 -17.73 -9.60 -0.55
CA GLU A 115 -18.76 -8.71 -0.04
C GLU A 115 -18.25 -7.91 1.16
N ALA A 116 -17.52 -8.56 2.07
CA ALA A 116 -16.90 -7.90 3.22
C ALA A 116 -15.93 -6.80 2.81
N SER A 117 -15.21 -6.98 1.71
CA SER A 117 -14.33 -5.93 1.18
C SER A 117 -15.06 -4.64 0.81
N GLN A 118 -16.39 -4.64 0.65
CA GLN A 118 -17.11 -3.43 0.27
C GLN A 118 -17.21 -2.40 1.40
N PHE A 119 -16.93 -2.79 2.64
CA PHE A 119 -17.04 -1.90 3.78
C PHE A 119 -16.04 -2.25 4.88
N PHE A 120 -15.30 -1.23 5.31
CA PHE A 120 -14.45 -1.30 6.49
C PHE A 120 -14.72 -0.09 7.37
N MET A 121 -14.81 -0.30 8.68
CA MET A 121 -14.87 0.76 9.66
C MET A 121 -13.81 0.53 10.73
N ALA A 122 -13.03 1.55 11.07
CA ALA A 122 -12.04 1.47 12.13
C ALA A 122 -12.38 2.46 13.25
N ALA A 123 -12.36 1.97 14.48
CA ALA A 123 -12.36 2.79 15.69
C ALA A 123 -10.91 2.88 16.19
N PRO A 124 -10.24 4.05 16.11
CA PRO A 124 -8.98 4.27 16.79
C PRO A 124 -9.20 4.52 18.28
N SER A 125 -8.25 4.09 19.12
CA SER A 125 -8.18 4.54 20.51
C SER A 125 -7.77 6.02 20.59
N ILE A 126 -8.15 6.69 21.68
CA ILE A 126 -7.71 8.06 21.99
C ILE A 126 -6.31 7.98 22.62
N VAL A 127 -5.33 8.67 22.03
CA VAL A 127 -3.99 8.78 22.62
C VAL A 127 -4.09 9.43 24.00
N GLY A 128 -3.68 8.70 25.05
CA GLY A 128 -3.76 9.17 26.45
C GLY A 128 -5.16 9.12 27.06
N GLY A 129 -6.14 8.54 26.36
CA GLY A 129 -7.46 8.21 26.92
C GLY A 129 -7.47 6.84 27.61
N PRO A 130 -8.45 6.58 28.50
CA PRO A 130 -8.54 5.31 29.22
C PRO A 130 -9.15 4.16 28.39
N ASP A 131 -9.80 4.44 27.25
CA ASP A 131 -10.55 3.46 26.43
C ASP A 131 -10.71 3.97 24.97
N MET A 132 -11.45 3.22 24.15
CA MET A 132 -11.86 3.56 22.77
C MET A 132 -13.00 4.60 22.74
N ASP A 133 -13.04 5.44 21.71
CA ASP A 133 -14.16 6.34 21.44
C ASP A 133 -15.12 5.72 20.41
N PRO A 134 -16.36 5.37 20.79
CA PRO A 134 -17.32 4.72 19.89
C PRO A 134 -17.88 5.67 18.81
N GLN A 135 -17.56 6.96 18.87
CA GLN A 135 -18.06 8.02 17.98
C GLN A 135 -16.99 8.57 17.04
N ARG A 136 -15.71 8.25 17.27
CA ARG A 136 -14.60 8.60 16.36
C ARG A 136 -14.29 7.40 15.48
N LEU A 137 -14.71 7.47 14.22
CA LEU A 137 -14.65 6.34 13.30
C LEU A 137 -14.02 6.78 11.99
N HIS A 138 -13.27 5.87 11.36
CA HIS A 138 -12.77 6.00 9.99
C HIS A 138 -13.42 4.93 9.14
N ILE A 139 -14.05 5.32 8.05
CA ILE A 139 -14.87 4.42 7.25
C ILE A 139 -14.40 4.46 5.81
N ALA A 140 -14.36 3.28 5.20
CA ALA A 140 -14.09 3.08 3.80
C ALA A 140 -15.18 2.21 3.20
N ALA A 141 -15.83 2.69 2.14
CA ALA A 141 -16.92 1.99 1.49
C ALA A 141 -16.71 2.00 -0.03
N TRP A 142 -16.91 0.84 -0.68
CA TRP A 142 -16.71 0.69 -2.11
C TRP A 142 -17.87 1.30 -2.90
N ASP A 143 -17.52 2.17 -3.84
CA ASP A 143 -18.43 2.71 -4.84
C ASP A 143 -18.24 1.95 -6.16
N SER A 144 -19.23 1.15 -6.52
CA SER A 144 -19.18 0.31 -7.72
C SER A 144 -19.35 1.10 -9.02
N GLU A 145 -19.94 2.29 -8.98
CA GLU A 145 -20.06 3.15 -10.16
C GLU A 145 -18.75 3.88 -10.41
N ALA A 146 -18.17 4.45 -9.35
CA ALA A 146 -16.88 5.15 -9.42
C ALA A 146 -15.67 4.22 -9.43
N GLN A 147 -15.87 2.91 -9.21
CA GLN A 147 -14.82 1.89 -9.14
C GLN A 147 -13.68 2.29 -8.18
N SER A 148 -14.06 2.85 -7.03
CA SER A 148 -13.11 3.34 -6.02
C SER A 148 -13.73 3.28 -4.63
N TYR A 149 -12.88 3.32 -3.60
CA TYR A 149 -13.35 3.46 -2.23
C TYR A 149 -13.58 4.93 -1.89
N ARG A 150 -14.74 5.21 -1.31
CA ARG A 150 -15.06 6.48 -0.66
C ARG A 150 -14.64 6.40 0.79
N THR A 151 -14.11 7.51 1.31
CA THR A 151 -13.63 7.60 2.68
C THR A 151 -14.44 8.59 3.48
N TYR A 152 -14.65 8.28 4.75
CA TYR A 152 -15.41 9.09 5.69
C TYR A 152 -14.75 9.07 7.06
N ALA A 153 -15.00 10.12 7.84
CA ALA A 153 -14.64 10.12 9.25
C ALA A 153 -15.77 10.74 10.08
N THR A 154 -15.89 10.29 11.33
CA THR A 154 -16.84 10.85 12.29
C THR A 154 -16.14 11.49 13.47
N THR A 155 -16.77 12.52 14.04
CA THR A 155 -16.38 13.10 15.32
C THR A 155 -17.61 13.41 16.17
N PRO A 156 -17.55 13.20 17.49
CA PRO A 156 -18.65 13.58 18.37
C PRO A 156 -18.84 15.10 18.40
N THR A 157 -20.10 15.54 18.53
CA THR A 157 -20.49 16.92 18.82
C THR A 157 -20.69 17.11 20.32
N GLU A 158 -20.89 18.36 20.77
CA GLU A 158 -21.20 18.65 22.17
C GLU A 158 -22.57 18.06 22.58
N GLU A 159 -23.47 17.91 21.63
CA GLU A 159 -24.80 17.30 21.79
C GLU A 159 -24.77 15.76 21.80
N GLY A 160 -23.60 15.15 21.60
CA GLY A 160 -23.45 13.68 21.54
C GLY A 160 -23.90 13.07 20.20
N THR A 161 -24.11 13.88 19.16
CA THR A 161 -24.32 13.43 17.79
C THR A 161 -22.99 13.28 17.05
N LEU A 162 -23.02 12.72 15.84
CA LEU A 162 -21.87 12.48 14.99
C LEU A 162 -21.84 13.51 13.86
N ARG A 163 -20.75 14.28 13.77
CA ARG A 163 -20.43 15.07 12.58
C ARG A 163 -19.63 14.22 11.60
N VAL A 164 -20.00 14.26 10.32
CA VAL A 164 -19.39 13.45 9.25
C VAL A 164 -18.54 14.33 8.33
N ALA A 165 -17.31 13.89 8.10
CA ALA A 165 -16.41 14.39 7.06
C ALA A 165 -16.44 13.45 5.85
N VAL A 166 -16.66 13.99 4.65
CA VAL A 166 -16.63 13.24 3.38
C VAL A 166 -15.27 13.45 2.72
N ALA A 167 -14.61 12.36 2.32
CA ALA A 167 -13.28 12.35 1.74
C ALA A 167 -12.24 13.22 2.50
N PRO A 168 -12.11 13.05 3.85
CA PRO A 168 -11.20 13.88 4.63
C PRO A 168 -9.76 13.71 4.12
N SER A 169 -9.08 14.81 3.84
CA SER A 169 -7.72 14.82 3.28
C SER A 169 -6.71 14.01 4.10
N ARG A 170 -6.89 13.92 5.42
CA ARG A 170 -6.05 13.07 6.29
C ARG A 170 -6.15 11.59 5.96
N CYS A 171 -7.32 11.09 5.56
CA CYS A 171 -7.47 9.68 5.19
C CYS A 171 -6.71 9.39 3.89
N LEU A 172 -6.62 10.37 3.00
CA LEU A 172 -5.76 10.30 1.81
C LEU A 172 -4.27 10.42 2.16
N GLY A 173 -3.90 11.24 3.16
CA GLY A 173 -2.51 11.39 3.59
C GLY A 173 -1.98 10.21 4.40
N CYS A 174 -2.79 9.62 5.28
CA CYS A 174 -2.39 8.48 6.08
C CYS A 174 -2.41 7.17 5.29
N HIS A 175 -3.39 6.97 4.39
CA HIS A 175 -3.51 5.72 3.63
C HIS A 175 -3.06 5.83 2.17
N GLY A 176 -2.75 7.05 1.70
CA GLY A 176 -2.01 7.23 0.46
C GLY A 176 -0.55 6.90 0.70
N GLY A 177 0.04 6.12 -0.21
CA GLY A 177 1.49 6.00 -0.27
C GLY A 177 2.16 7.35 -0.60
N PRO A 178 3.44 7.35 -1.03
CA PRO A 178 4.16 8.58 -1.39
C PRO A 178 3.56 9.37 -2.55
N GLU A 179 2.54 8.82 -3.21
CA GLU A 179 1.81 9.41 -4.31
C GLU A 179 0.31 9.31 -4.01
N VAL A 180 -0.44 10.38 -4.26
CA VAL A 180 -1.91 10.33 -4.24
C VAL A 180 -2.34 9.41 -5.38
N LEU A 181 -2.73 8.18 -5.06
CA LEU A 181 -3.28 7.24 -6.04
C LEU A 181 -4.70 7.68 -6.40
N SER A 182 -5.06 7.62 -7.68
CA SER A 182 -6.45 7.85 -8.13
C SER A 182 -7.42 6.81 -7.57
N THR A 183 -6.91 5.61 -7.24
CA THR A 183 -7.66 4.54 -6.60
C THR A 183 -7.04 4.22 -5.24
N TRP A 184 -7.73 4.65 -4.19
CA TRP A 184 -7.36 4.42 -2.79
C TRP A 184 -7.60 2.96 -2.38
N GLN A 185 -6.77 2.43 -1.46
CA GLN A 185 -6.89 1.08 -0.92
C GLN A 185 -7.24 1.12 0.58
N PRO A 186 -8.28 0.40 1.03
CA PRO A 186 -8.63 0.34 2.43
C PRO A 186 -7.61 -0.46 3.19
N LEU A 187 -7.06 0.19 4.22
CA LEU A 187 -6.28 -0.47 5.27
C LEU A 187 -4.99 -1.12 4.75
N MET A 188 -3.95 -0.30 4.70
CA MET A 188 -2.51 -0.58 4.88
C MET A 188 -2.03 -2.05 4.83
N ASN A 189 -0.96 -2.25 4.05
CA ASN A 189 -0.05 -3.39 4.10
C ASN A 189 -0.68 -4.77 3.93
N GLU A 190 -1.27 -4.97 2.76
CA GLU A 190 -1.46 -6.21 2.00
C GLU A 190 -1.12 -7.52 2.73
N MET A 191 -1.96 -7.95 3.67
CA MET A 191 -1.65 -9.04 4.58
C MET A 191 -1.16 -10.33 3.90
N THR A 192 0.02 -10.82 4.31
CA THR A 192 0.48 -12.18 4.03
C THR A 192 1.10 -12.82 5.29
N ASN A 193 0.38 -13.76 5.93
CA ASN A 193 0.69 -14.49 7.18
C ASN A 193 0.20 -13.81 8.47
N PRO A 194 -0.08 -14.54 9.59
CA PRO A 194 -0.46 -13.90 10.85
C PRO A 194 0.65 -12.96 11.34
N TRP A 195 0.28 -11.70 11.56
CA TRP A 195 1.23 -10.64 11.94
C TRP A 195 1.43 -10.59 13.44
N THR A 196 2.64 -10.20 13.82
CA THR A 196 3.04 -9.90 15.19
C THR A 196 2.29 -8.73 15.84
N GLN A 197 1.61 -7.90 15.05
CA GLN A 197 0.84 -6.73 15.52
C GLN A 197 -0.67 -6.96 15.51
N TRP A 198 -1.12 -8.15 15.13
CA TRP A 198 -2.53 -8.48 14.99
C TRP A 198 -2.93 -9.54 16.01
N ASN A 199 -4.22 -9.65 16.29
CA ASN A 199 -4.77 -10.75 17.07
C ASN A 199 -4.71 -12.05 16.24
N ALA A 200 -3.53 -12.67 16.24
CA ALA A 200 -3.14 -13.73 15.31
C ALA A 200 -4.16 -14.87 15.26
N GLU A 201 -4.52 -15.45 16.41
CA GLU A 201 -5.56 -16.48 16.59
C GLU A 201 -5.64 -16.85 18.08
N PRO A 202 -6.76 -17.41 18.60
CA PRO A 202 -6.87 -17.88 19.99
C PRO A 202 -5.82 -18.93 20.42
N ALA A 203 -5.06 -19.51 19.49
CA ALA A 203 -4.04 -20.53 19.74
C ALA A 203 -2.59 -20.07 19.48
N PHE A 204 -2.37 -18.83 19.06
CA PHE A 204 -1.04 -18.35 18.67
C PHE A 204 -0.70 -17.03 19.35
N THR A 205 0.42 -17.02 20.07
CA THR A 205 0.98 -15.81 20.66
C THR A 205 1.46 -14.88 19.56
N SER A 206 0.94 -13.65 19.58
CA SER A 206 1.39 -12.60 18.69
C SER A 206 2.49 -11.80 19.38
N HIS A 207 3.60 -11.56 18.69
CA HIS A 207 4.83 -11.06 19.31
C HIS A 207 4.67 -9.71 20.01
N PHE A 208 3.79 -8.84 19.52
CA PHE A 208 3.51 -7.54 20.13
C PHE A 208 2.11 -7.45 20.76
N PHE A 209 1.12 -8.14 20.20
CA PHE A 209 -0.26 -8.00 20.68
C PHE A 209 -0.44 -8.37 22.16
N ASP A 210 0.18 -9.47 22.60
CA ASP A 210 -0.01 -9.99 23.95
C ASP A 210 0.83 -9.24 24.99
N THR A 211 1.90 -8.56 24.57
CA THR A 211 2.88 -7.92 25.46
C THR A 211 2.73 -6.41 25.56
N ASP A 212 2.23 -5.75 24.51
CA ASP A 212 2.28 -4.29 24.38
C ASP A 212 0.90 -3.61 24.44
N LEU A 213 -0.19 -4.38 24.59
CA LEU A 213 -1.52 -3.81 24.75
C LEU A 213 -1.65 -3.11 26.12
N ASP A 214 -1.99 -1.82 26.10
CA ASP A 214 -2.24 -1.05 27.32
C ASP A 214 -3.36 -1.71 28.14
N ARG A 215 -3.09 -1.93 29.43
CA ARG A 215 -4.02 -2.58 30.34
C ARG A 215 -5.31 -1.78 30.54
N ASP A 216 -5.23 -0.45 30.57
CA ASP A 216 -6.42 0.39 30.76
C ASP A 216 -7.37 0.24 29.56
N ILE A 217 -6.83 0.15 28.34
CA ILE A 217 -7.62 -0.11 27.13
C ILE A 217 -8.13 -1.56 27.11
N ALA A 218 -7.27 -2.55 27.42
CA ALA A 218 -7.64 -3.97 27.44
C ALA A 218 -8.76 -4.27 28.45
N GLU A 219 -8.81 -3.50 29.55
CA GLU A 219 -9.82 -3.60 30.58
C GLU A 219 -11.04 -2.68 30.36
N GLY A 220 -10.96 -1.76 29.38
CA GLY A 220 -11.99 -0.80 29.00
C GLY A 220 -13.32 -1.44 28.56
N GLU A 221 -14.43 -0.82 28.95
CA GLU A 221 -15.78 -1.33 28.66
C GLU A 221 -16.12 -1.23 27.18
N THR A 222 -15.76 -0.12 26.53
CA THR A 222 -16.04 0.13 25.11
C THR A 222 -15.22 -0.82 24.25
N TYR A 223 -13.92 -0.95 24.51
CA TYR A 223 -13.07 -1.91 23.83
C TYR A 223 -13.62 -3.35 23.94
N ARG A 224 -13.99 -3.79 25.15
CA ARG A 224 -14.58 -5.13 25.35
C ARG A 224 -15.93 -5.30 24.65
N ALA A 225 -16.78 -4.26 24.64
CA ALA A 225 -18.06 -4.30 23.95
C ALA A 225 -17.87 -4.44 22.43
N MET A 226 -16.91 -3.71 21.86
CA MET A 226 -16.55 -3.81 20.44
C MET A 226 -16.02 -5.20 20.06
N LEU A 227 -15.38 -5.91 20.99
CA LEU A 227 -14.74 -7.22 20.79
C LEU A 227 -15.51 -8.38 21.43
N SER A 228 -16.83 -8.28 21.54
CA SER A 228 -17.64 -9.37 22.09
C SER A 228 -17.29 -10.71 21.42
N GLU A 229 -17.30 -11.82 22.17
CA GLU A 229 -16.89 -13.15 21.67
C GLU A 229 -17.62 -13.58 20.38
N GLN A 230 -18.82 -13.05 20.14
CA GLN A 230 -19.62 -13.36 18.95
C GLN A 230 -19.13 -12.63 17.68
N ARG A 231 -18.40 -11.53 17.84
CA ARG A 231 -17.94 -10.66 16.74
C ARG A 231 -16.43 -10.73 16.52
N LEU A 232 -15.66 -11.03 17.55
CA LEU A 232 -14.19 -11.07 17.47
C LEU A 232 -13.72 -12.16 16.49
N GLY A 233 -13.25 -11.74 15.32
CA GLY A 233 -12.58 -12.58 14.35
C GLY A 233 -11.07 -12.55 14.53
N SER A 234 -10.41 -13.58 14.02
CA SER A 234 -8.95 -13.68 13.94
C SER A 234 -8.37 -12.87 12.78
N ALA A 235 -7.06 -12.59 12.82
CA ALA A 235 -6.37 -11.98 11.69
C ALA A 235 -6.50 -12.81 10.38
N SER A 236 -6.53 -14.14 10.49
CA SER A 236 -6.69 -15.04 9.34
C SER A 236 -8.10 -14.97 8.71
N GLU A 237 -9.10 -14.45 9.44
CA GLU A 237 -10.44 -14.15 8.90
C GLU A 237 -10.53 -12.78 8.23
N LEU A 238 -9.77 -11.78 8.68
CA LEU A 238 -9.72 -10.45 8.04
C LEU A 238 -8.89 -10.44 6.76
N GLU A 239 -7.83 -11.26 6.70
CA GLU A 239 -6.91 -11.33 5.55
C GLU A 239 -7.63 -11.52 4.20
N PRO A 240 -8.57 -12.48 4.05
CA PRO A 240 -9.32 -12.63 2.82
C PRO A 240 -10.11 -11.38 2.40
N ALA A 241 -10.72 -10.66 3.35
CA ALA A 241 -11.51 -9.47 3.04
C ALA A 241 -10.62 -8.30 2.55
N VAL A 242 -9.47 -8.09 3.20
CA VAL A 242 -8.47 -7.10 2.78
C VAL A 242 -7.92 -7.45 1.38
N ARG A 243 -7.56 -8.72 1.14
CA ARG A 243 -7.11 -9.20 -0.18
C ARG A 243 -8.17 -9.01 -1.26
N ALA A 244 -9.44 -9.30 -0.96
CA ALA A 244 -10.52 -9.05 -1.89
C ALA A 244 -10.72 -7.57 -2.22
N GLY A 245 -10.49 -6.67 -1.25
CA GLY A 245 -10.47 -5.22 -1.48
C GLY A 245 -9.32 -4.76 -2.38
N ILE A 246 -8.14 -5.34 -2.19
CA ILE A 246 -6.97 -5.14 -3.06
C ILE A 246 -7.26 -5.63 -4.49
N ASP A 247 -7.81 -6.83 -4.64
CA ASP A 247 -8.17 -7.41 -5.94
C ASP A 247 -9.21 -6.55 -6.65
N ARG A 248 -10.17 -6.01 -5.90
CA ARG A 248 -11.21 -5.10 -6.40
C ARG A 248 -10.63 -3.78 -6.94
N VAL A 249 -9.76 -3.12 -6.18
CA VAL A 249 -9.05 -1.90 -6.63
C VAL A 249 -8.15 -2.21 -7.84
N THR A 250 -7.46 -3.34 -7.80
CA THR A 250 -6.58 -3.77 -8.89
C THR A 250 -7.39 -4.03 -10.16
N ALA A 251 -8.53 -4.72 -10.05
CA ALA A 251 -9.42 -5.01 -11.16
C ALA A 251 -10.00 -3.73 -11.78
N ALA A 252 -10.50 -2.81 -10.96
CA ALA A 252 -10.98 -1.50 -11.38
C ALA A 252 -9.94 -0.74 -12.21
N ARG A 253 -8.71 -0.64 -11.68
CA ARG A 253 -7.61 0.01 -12.37
C ARG A 253 -7.23 -0.70 -13.68
N LEU A 254 -7.21 -2.03 -13.68
CA LEU A 254 -6.94 -2.82 -14.87
C LEU A 254 -8.06 -2.75 -15.91
N ASP A 255 -9.29 -2.47 -15.53
CA ASP A 255 -10.38 -2.27 -16.47
C ASP A 255 -10.28 -0.93 -17.19
N GLY A 256 -9.71 0.09 -16.53
CA GLY A 256 -9.31 1.37 -17.15
C GLY A 256 -8.40 1.21 -18.38
N ARG A 257 -7.69 0.08 -18.52
CA ARG A 257 -6.92 -0.24 -19.74
C ARG A 257 -7.78 -0.33 -21.01
N ARG A 258 -9.07 -0.62 -20.87
CA ARG A 258 -10.01 -0.81 -22.00
C ARG A 258 -10.63 0.52 -22.44
N GLU A 259 -10.48 1.55 -21.62
CA GLU A 259 -10.96 2.89 -21.94
C GLU A 259 -10.12 3.51 -23.07
N ALA A 260 -10.65 4.60 -23.63
CA ALA A 260 -9.96 5.36 -24.66
C ALA A 260 -8.58 5.80 -24.17
N ALA A 261 -7.60 5.77 -25.07
CA ALA A 261 -6.23 6.16 -24.76
C ALA A 261 -6.15 7.55 -24.13
N ASP A 262 -5.65 7.57 -22.90
CA ASP A 262 -5.36 8.72 -22.06
C ASP A 262 -3.95 8.55 -21.48
N LEU A 263 -3.15 9.60 -21.56
CA LEU A 263 -1.75 9.54 -21.17
C LEU A 263 -1.60 9.27 -19.67
N GLU A 264 -2.36 9.96 -18.81
CA GLU A 264 -2.20 9.84 -17.36
C GLU A 264 -2.73 8.48 -16.86
N ALA A 265 -3.85 7.99 -17.39
CA ALA A 265 -4.36 6.65 -17.09
C ALA A 265 -3.36 5.56 -17.50
N SER A 266 -2.72 5.70 -18.67
CA SER A 266 -1.73 4.75 -19.16
C SER A 266 -0.41 4.81 -18.39
N LEU A 267 0.08 6.01 -18.04
CA LEU A 267 1.24 6.18 -17.16
C LEU A 267 0.96 5.64 -15.75
N ALA A 268 -0.25 5.84 -15.24
CA ALA A 268 -0.68 5.25 -13.98
C ALA A 268 -0.58 3.72 -14.04
N LEU A 269 -0.99 3.06 -15.12
CA LEU A 269 -0.83 1.59 -15.26
C LEU A 269 0.64 1.13 -15.24
N LEU A 270 1.58 1.95 -15.73
CA LEU A 270 3.01 1.63 -15.76
C LEU A 270 3.75 1.96 -14.46
N ARG A 271 3.27 2.93 -13.69
CA ARG A 271 3.92 3.39 -12.45
C ARG A 271 4.30 2.24 -11.48
N PRO A 272 3.46 1.20 -11.24
CA PRO A 272 3.78 0.07 -10.37
C PRO A 272 5.03 -0.74 -10.77
N LEU A 273 5.47 -0.63 -12.03
CA LEU A 273 6.71 -1.27 -12.50
C LEU A 273 7.96 -0.60 -11.94
N PHE A 274 7.87 0.69 -11.61
CA PHE A 274 9.00 1.52 -11.22
C PHE A 274 8.91 2.00 -9.77
N CYS A 275 7.72 2.44 -9.35
CA CYS A 275 7.44 2.90 -8.02
C CYS A 275 6.60 1.84 -7.30
N ASP A 276 6.99 1.48 -6.09
CA ASP A 276 6.11 0.74 -5.21
C ASP A 276 5.09 1.72 -4.64
N GLU A 277 3.82 1.47 -4.91
CA GLU A 277 2.71 2.33 -4.47
C GLU A 277 2.19 1.90 -3.10
N SER A 278 2.45 0.64 -2.77
CA SER A 278 2.14 -0.01 -1.52
C SER A 278 3.32 -0.89 -1.11
N ILE A 279 3.49 -1.05 0.19
CA ILE A 279 4.41 -2.00 0.79
C ILE A 279 3.63 -3.03 1.59
N ASN A 280 4.27 -4.16 1.82
CA ASN A 280 3.82 -5.21 2.68
C ASN A 280 4.98 -5.63 3.58
N PHE A 281 4.74 -6.55 4.51
CA PHE A 281 5.75 -6.99 5.46
C PHE A 281 5.67 -8.51 5.60
N THR A 282 6.83 -9.13 5.80
CA THR A 282 6.93 -10.55 6.10
C THR A 282 7.70 -10.74 7.41
N SER A 283 7.30 -11.74 8.18
CA SER A 283 7.92 -12.12 9.44
C SER A 283 8.17 -13.63 9.45
N GLU A 284 9.15 -14.06 10.24
CA GLU A 284 9.34 -15.48 10.47
C GLU A 284 8.12 -16.12 11.13
N ILE A 285 7.75 -17.30 10.64
CA ILE A 285 6.61 -18.04 11.16
C ILE A 285 6.98 -18.61 12.52
N HIS A 286 6.39 -18.09 13.61
CA HIS A 286 6.52 -18.61 14.98
C HIS A 286 7.96 -18.95 15.41
N ARG A 287 8.95 -18.12 15.04
CA ARG A 287 10.39 -18.34 15.34
C ARG A 287 10.97 -19.64 14.78
N SER A 288 10.34 -20.23 13.77
CA SER A 288 10.77 -21.48 13.15
C SER A 288 11.98 -21.33 12.22
N GLY A 289 12.47 -20.11 11.99
CA GLY A 289 13.44 -19.82 10.94
C GLY A 289 12.82 -19.71 9.54
N GLU A 290 11.55 -20.07 9.37
CA GLU A 290 10.88 -20.04 8.07
C GLU A 290 10.39 -18.63 7.72
N LEU A 291 10.86 -18.10 6.58
CA LEU A 291 10.50 -16.77 6.06
C LEU A 291 10.09 -16.87 4.59
N ARG A 292 9.21 -15.98 4.12
CA ARG A 292 8.89 -15.88 2.68
C ARG A 292 10.12 -15.44 1.89
N THR A 293 10.34 -16.06 0.72
CA THR A 293 11.41 -15.70 -0.21
C THR A 293 11.36 -14.23 -0.62
N ALA A 294 10.16 -13.62 -0.63
CA ALA A 294 9.93 -12.19 -0.89
C ALA A 294 10.80 -11.25 -0.04
N GLY A 295 11.24 -11.67 1.14
CA GLY A 295 12.15 -10.89 1.99
C GLY A 295 13.54 -10.68 1.37
N ILE A 296 13.97 -11.58 0.49
CA ILE A 296 15.30 -11.58 -0.15
C ILE A 296 15.19 -11.32 -1.65
N VAL A 297 14.32 -12.08 -2.32
CA VAL A 297 14.09 -12.00 -3.76
C VAL A 297 12.64 -11.57 -3.96
N GLY A 298 12.42 -10.38 -4.51
CA GLY A 298 11.08 -9.86 -4.75
C GLY A 298 10.25 -10.81 -5.60
N ASP A 299 8.97 -11.00 -5.24
CA ASP A 299 8.06 -11.94 -5.92
C ASP A 299 7.95 -11.69 -7.43
N SER A 300 8.02 -10.42 -7.84
CA SER A 300 8.08 -10.02 -9.25
C SER A 300 9.31 -10.57 -9.96
N THR A 301 10.52 -10.30 -9.45
CA THR A 301 11.77 -10.83 -10.00
C THR A 301 11.76 -12.35 -10.05
N ARG A 302 11.29 -13.01 -8.98
CA ARG A 302 11.11 -14.47 -8.95
C ARG A 302 10.23 -14.94 -10.11
N ASN A 303 9.03 -14.38 -10.25
CA ASN A 303 8.06 -14.82 -11.25
C ASN A 303 8.55 -14.55 -12.68
N LEU A 304 9.26 -13.45 -12.91
CA LEU A 304 9.86 -13.11 -14.21
C LEU A 304 10.97 -14.09 -14.59
N LEU A 305 11.85 -14.42 -13.65
CA LEU A 305 12.89 -15.42 -13.84
C LEU A 305 12.30 -16.81 -14.07
N ALA A 306 11.28 -17.21 -13.32
CA ALA A 306 10.56 -18.46 -13.52
C ALA A 306 9.92 -18.54 -14.92
N ALA A 307 9.39 -17.43 -15.44
CA ALA A 307 8.80 -17.37 -16.78
C ALA A 307 9.85 -17.48 -17.90
N LEU A 308 11.03 -16.87 -17.70
CA LEU A 308 12.12 -16.86 -18.70
C LEU A 308 12.98 -18.13 -18.66
N ARG A 309 13.11 -18.75 -17.48
CA ARG A 309 13.96 -19.91 -17.18
C ARG A 309 13.30 -20.83 -16.13
N PRO A 310 12.26 -21.61 -16.49
CA PRO A 310 11.54 -22.45 -15.55
C PRO A 310 12.45 -23.49 -14.87
N GLY A 311 12.39 -23.60 -13.53
CA GLY A 311 13.09 -24.61 -12.74
C GLY A 311 14.61 -24.47 -12.67
N GLN A 312 15.18 -23.32 -13.08
CA GLN A 312 16.63 -23.11 -13.07
C GLN A 312 17.18 -22.82 -11.66
N TRP A 313 16.38 -22.21 -10.78
CA TRP A 313 16.77 -21.82 -9.43
C TRP A 313 15.75 -22.32 -8.41
N SER A 314 16.19 -22.76 -7.22
CA SER A 314 15.26 -23.31 -6.23
C SER A 314 14.23 -22.28 -5.78
N PHE A 315 14.65 -21.02 -5.68
CA PHE A 315 13.78 -19.92 -5.26
C PHE A 315 12.65 -19.61 -6.25
N THR A 316 12.68 -20.12 -7.48
CA THR A 316 11.54 -19.97 -8.41
C THR A 316 10.40 -20.94 -8.14
N ASP A 317 10.71 -22.08 -7.51
CA ASP A 317 9.74 -23.14 -7.20
C ASP A 317 9.32 -23.11 -5.71
N GLU A 318 10.14 -22.52 -4.84
CA GLU A 318 9.90 -22.40 -3.40
C GLU A 318 9.60 -20.94 -2.98
N ASP A 319 8.46 -20.73 -2.31
CA ASP A 319 8.04 -19.41 -1.81
C ASP A 319 8.55 -19.09 -0.39
N ARG A 320 9.28 -20.03 0.20
CA ARG A 320 9.85 -19.96 1.55
C ARG A 320 11.27 -20.47 1.58
N PHE A 321 12.05 -19.95 2.51
CA PHE A 321 13.37 -20.48 2.85
C PHE A 321 13.51 -20.55 4.37
N ARG A 322 14.51 -21.31 4.84
CA ARG A 322 14.72 -21.56 6.26
C ARG A 322 16.07 -21.05 6.74
N LEU A 323 16.04 -20.10 7.67
CA LEU A 323 17.17 -19.64 8.45
C LEU A 323 17.49 -20.62 9.58
N PRO A 324 18.72 -20.60 10.13
CA PRO A 324 18.99 -21.18 11.44
C PRO A 324 18.02 -20.63 12.50
N LEU A 325 17.58 -21.49 13.43
CA LEU A 325 16.65 -21.10 14.49
C LEU A 325 17.23 -19.93 15.31
N PRO A 326 16.40 -18.93 15.67
CA PRO A 326 16.84 -17.85 16.54
C PRO A 326 17.13 -18.41 17.94
N THR A 327 18.19 -17.93 18.58
CA THR A 327 18.54 -18.31 19.95
C THR A 327 17.73 -17.52 20.97
N GLU A 328 17.49 -16.23 20.69
CA GLU A 328 16.68 -15.33 21.52
C GLU A 328 15.44 -14.85 20.76
N VAL A 329 14.50 -14.17 21.43
CA VAL A 329 13.27 -13.68 20.78
C VAL A 329 13.60 -12.53 19.84
N GLU A 330 14.50 -11.64 20.27
CA GLU A 330 14.97 -10.42 19.63
C GLU A 330 15.72 -10.69 18.32
N GLU A 331 16.23 -11.91 18.14
CA GLU A 331 16.89 -12.34 16.91
C GLU A 331 15.91 -12.69 15.79
N THR A 332 14.62 -12.80 16.07
CA THR A 332 13.58 -13.13 15.08
C THR A 332 13.44 -12.00 14.06
N VAL A 333 13.52 -12.33 12.77
CA VAL A 333 13.22 -11.39 11.68
C VAL A 333 11.72 -11.20 11.64
N VAL A 334 11.28 -10.02 12.06
CA VAL A 334 9.88 -9.59 12.06
C VAL A 334 9.74 -8.35 11.19
N LEU A 335 8.58 -8.14 10.58
CA LEU A 335 8.24 -6.92 9.84
C LEU A 335 9.32 -6.50 8.83
N LEU A 336 9.89 -7.46 8.09
CA LEU A 336 10.77 -7.17 6.97
C LEU A 336 9.90 -6.61 5.83
N PRO A 337 10.08 -5.34 5.41
CA PRO A 337 9.25 -4.80 4.34
C PRO A 337 9.51 -5.57 3.04
N VAL A 338 8.45 -5.75 2.26
CA VAL A 338 8.42 -6.36 0.92
C VAL A 338 7.46 -5.56 0.05
N ARG A 339 7.42 -5.86 -1.25
CA ARG A 339 6.53 -5.17 -2.19
C ARG A 339 5.06 -5.50 -1.91
N GLY A 340 4.17 -4.52 -2.05
CA GLY A 340 2.74 -4.75 -1.92
C GLY A 340 2.15 -5.65 -3.02
N GLU A 341 1.23 -6.54 -2.66
CA GLU A 341 0.53 -7.46 -3.58
C GLU A 341 -0.24 -6.75 -4.70
N SER A 342 -0.75 -5.54 -4.51
CA SER A 342 -1.55 -4.77 -5.47
C SER A 342 -0.66 -4.20 -6.56
N THR A 343 0.47 -3.62 -6.15
CA THR A 343 1.55 -3.20 -7.04
C THR A 343 2.03 -4.41 -7.85
N ALA A 344 2.23 -5.55 -7.20
CA ALA A 344 2.63 -6.80 -7.88
C ALA A 344 1.51 -7.39 -8.77
N ALA A 345 0.24 -7.24 -8.40
CA ALA A 345 -0.90 -7.78 -9.13
C ALA A 345 -1.14 -7.03 -10.44
N ILE A 346 -0.97 -5.70 -10.46
CA ILE A 346 -1.02 -4.91 -11.69
C ILE A 346 0.07 -5.37 -12.66
N GLU A 347 1.31 -5.53 -12.19
CA GLU A 347 2.40 -6.03 -13.01
C GLU A 347 2.10 -7.43 -13.59
N ARG A 348 1.70 -8.39 -12.74
CA ARG A 348 1.27 -9.73 -13.17
C ARG A 348 0.13 -9.67 -14.19
N ALA A 349 -0.81 -8.75 -14.02
CA ALA A 349 -1.94 -8.57 -14.90
C ALA A 349 -1.55 -8.01 -16.28
N LEU A 350 -0.58 -7.10 -16.35
CA LEU A 350 -0.05 -6.57 -17.61
C LEU A 350 0.74 -7.64 -18.38
N LEU A 351 1.54 -8.43 -17.68
CA LEU A 351 2.28 -9.57 -18.25
C LEU A 351 1.35 -10.67 -18.76
N SER A 352 0.40 -11.13 -17.94
CA SER A 352 -0.55 -12.20 -18.31
C SER A 352 -1.44 -11.83 -19.50
N ARG A 353 -1.72 -10.54 -19.69
CA ARG A 353 -2.48 -10.00 -20.83
C ARG A 353 -1.60 -9.68 -22.04
N ARG A 354 -0.29 -9.94 -21.97
CA ARG A 354 0.70 -9.66 -23.01
C ARG A 354 0.75 -8.19 -23.44
N ILE A 355 0.49 -7.30 -22.49
CA ILE A 355 0.71 -5.86 -22.68
C ILE A 355 2.22 -5.55 -22.55
N LEU A 356 2.90 -6.32 -21.69
CA LEU A 356 4.33 -6.24 -21.44
C LEU A 356 4.97 -7.62 -21.58
N GLU A 357 6.24 -7.64 -21.96
CA GLU A 357 7.05 -8.86 -22.04
C GLU A 357 7.88 -9.08 -20.75
N PRO A 358 8.08 -10.33 -20.28
CA PRO A 358 8.81 -10.60 -19.05
C PRO A 358 10.24 -10.02 -19.03
N ILE A 359 10.97 -10.11 -20.15
CA ILE A 359 12.33 -9.60 -20.22
C ILE A 359 12.40 -8.07 -20.02
N ASP A 360 11.42 -7.35 -20.56
CA ASP A 360 11.38 -5.89 -20.46
C ASP A 360 11.09 -5.44 -19.02
N VAL A 361 10.18 -6.12 -18.33
CA VAL A 361 9.92 -5.86 -16.90
C VAL A 361 11.12 -6.27 -16.04
N LEU A 362 11.80 -7.38 -16.38
CA LEU A 362 13.01 -7.81 -15.68
C LEU A 362 14.14 -6.77 -15.79
N ARG A 363 14.27 -6.07 -16.92
CA ARG A 363 15.26 -4.98 -17.07
C ARG A 363 15.02 -3.84 -16.08
N ILE A 364 13.76 -3.53 -15.78
CA ILE A 364 13.42 -2.54 -14.74
C ILE A 364 13.76 -3.10 -13.35
N ARG A 365 13.41 -4.37 -13.08
CA ARG A 365 13.63 -5.02 -11.77
C ARG A 365 15.10 -5.34 -11.48
N ALA A 366 15.92 -5.44 -12.51
CA ALA A 366 17.38 -5.63 -12.38
C ALA A 366 18.08 -4.38 -11.84
N ILE A 367 17.47 -3.19 -11.98
CA ILE A 367 17.93 -1.97 -11.33
C ILE A 367 17.55 -2.06 -9.86
N ASP A 368 18.55 -1.96 -8.98
CA ASP A 368 18.37 -1.98 -7.53
C ASP A 368 17.76 -3.32 -7.05
N TYR A 369 18.30 -4.43 -7.54
CA TYR A 369 17.69 -5.76 -7.35
C TYR A 369 17.83 -6.31 -5.94
N LEU A 370 18.76 -5.78 -5.11
CA LEU A 370 18.84 -6.08 -3.68
C LEU A 370 17.87 -5.22 -2.85
N GLN A 371 17.17 -4.27 -3.48
CA GLN A 371 16.04 -3.54 -2.91
C GLN A 371 14.74 -3.95 -3.66
N PRO A 372 14.13 -5.09 -3.28
CA PRO A 372 12.95 -5.61 -3.97
C PRO A 372 11.72 -4.72 -3.82
N GLN A 373 11.72 -3.79 -2.86
CA GLN A 373 10.72 -2.74 -2.68
C GLN A 373 11.36 -1.40 -2.36
N GLY A 374 10.61 -0.32 -2.57
CA GLY A 374 10.94 1.04 -2.13
C GLY A 374 12.09 1.69 -2.91
N SER A 375 12.48 1.15 -4.07
CA SER A 375 13.61 1.67 -4.83
C SER A 375 13.38 3.10 -5.30
N GLN A 376 14.04 4.05 -4.62
CA GLN A 376 14.00 5.47 -4.98
C GLN A 376 14.62 5.72 -6.35
N ALA A 377 15.62 4.92 -6.74
CA ALA A 377 16.24 5.00 -8.04
C ALA A 377 15.23 4.68 -9.17
N ARG A 378 14.56 3.52 -9.11
CA ARG A 378 13.55 3.15 -10.13
C ARG A 378 12.43 4.18 -10.19
N CYS A 379 11.92 4.62 -9.05
CA CYS A 379 10.82 5.59 -9.04
C CYS A 379 11.24 6.98 -9.55
N SER A 380 12.46 7.43 -9.25
CA SER A 380 12.99 8.70 -9.77
C SER A 380 13.18 8.67 -11.29
N LEU A 381 13.64 7.54 -11.85
CA LEU A 381 13.75 7.34 -13.29
C LEU A 381 12.36 7.45 -13.97
N PHE A 382 11.33 6.86 -13.37
CA PHE A 382 9.96 6.99 -13.87
C PHE A 382 9.42 8.42 -13.78
N ARG A 383 9.57 9.10 -12.65
CA ARG A 383 9.12 10.51 -12.50
C ARG A 383 9.79 11.43 -13.53
N ALA A 384 11.11 11.32 -13.68
CA ALA A 384 11.85 12.14 -14.65
C ALA A 384 11.46 11.84 -16.11
N SER A 385 11.18 10.58 -16.44
CA SER A 385 10.84 10.18 -17.81
C SER A 385 9.36 10.45 -18.14
N SER A 386 8.45 10.22 -17.20
CA SER A 386 7.02 10.52 -17.36
C SER A 386 6.78 12.01 -17.59
N GLU A 387 7.51 12.90 -16.91
CA GLU A 387 7.43 14.35 -17.16
C GLU A 387 7.82 14.73 -18.59
N GLN A 388 8.85 14.08 -19.14
CA GLN A 388 9.24 14.28 -20.53
C GLN A 388 8.20 13.74 -21.52
N LEU A 389 7.55 12.60 -21.19
CA LEU A 389 6.46 12.05 -21.99
C LEU A 389 5.22 12.95 -21.99
N ARG A 390 4.89 13.57 -20.85
CA ARG A 390 3.83 14.61 -20.76
C ARG A 390 4.10 15.78 -21.69
N GLY A 391 5.35 16.24 -21.77
CA GLY A 391 5.77 17.26 -22.73
C GLY A 391 5.59 16.87 -24.21
N ARG A 392 5.33 15.58 -24.50
CA ARG A 392 5.15 15.00 -25.83
C ARG A 392 3.79 14.30 -25.99
N ALA A 393 2.81 14.59 -25.10
CA ALA A 393 1.52 13.90 -25.06
C ALA A 393 0.82 13.85 -26.42
N ASP A 394 0.66 15.00 -27.09
CA ASP A 394 0.00 15.09 -28.39
C ASP A 394 0.70 14.25 -29.47
N GLN A 395 2.03 14.18 -29.44
CA GLN A 395 2.81 13.39 -30.39
C GLN A 395 2.60 11.88 -30.17
N LEU A 396 2.57 11.45 -28.90
CA LEU A 396 2.36 10.05 -28.53
C LEU A 396 0.93 9.59 -28.84
N LEU A 397 -0.07 10.43 -28.55
CA LEU A 397 -1.47 10.13 -28.89
C LEU A 397 -1.70 10.13 -30.40
N ALA A 398 -0.97 10.96 -31.17
CA ALA A 398 -1.04 10.94 -32.62
C ALA A 398 -0.32 9.75 -33.27
N SER A 399 0.56 9.04 -32.54
CA SER A 399 1.31 7.90 -33.08
C SER A 399 0.55 6.57 -32.99
N ILE A 400 -0.54 6.53 -32.23
CA ILE A 400 -1.41 5.36 -32.08
C ILE A 400 -2.66 5.47 -32.98
N PRO A 401 -3.28 4.35 -33.40
CA PRO A 401 -4.50 4.38 -34.20
C PRO A 401 -5.65 5.13 -33.50
N PRO A 402 -6.52 5.84 -34.26
CA PRO A 402 -7.74 6.42 -33.69
C PRO A 402 -8.62 5.35 -33.03
N GLY A 403 -9.07 5.61 -31.80
CA GLY A 403 -9.85 4.65 -31.02
C GLY A 403 -9.00 3.61 -30.28
N ALA A 404 -7.66 3.76 -30.28
CA ALA A 404 -6.80 2.96 -29.44
C ALA A 404 -7.17 3.09 -27.95
N SER A 405 -6.95 2.00 -27.23
CA SER A 405 -7.19 1.87 -25.80
C SER A 405 -5.96 2.27 -24.98
N ASN A 406 -6.17 2.52 -23.69
CA ASN A 406 -5.08 2.66 -22.72
C ASN A 406 -4.11 1.47 -22.75
N GLY A 407 -4.59 0.23 -22.95
CA GLY A 407 -3.74 -0.95 -23.06
C GLY A 407 -2.75 -0.90 -24.23
N GLU A 408 -3.15 -0.34 -25.37
CA GLU A 408 -2.27 -0.16 -26.53
C GLU A 408 -1.26 0.98 -26.29
N LEU A 409 -1.70 2.08 -25.68
CA LEU A 409 -0.83 3.19 -25.32
C LEU A 409 0.21 2.77 -24.27
N VAL A 410 -0.15 1.93 -23.28
CA VAL A 410 0.77 1.37 -22.28
C VAL A 410 1.98 0.68 -22.93
N THR A 411 1.77 -0.13 -23.98
CA THR A 411 2.87 -0.78 -24.69
C THR A 411 3.82 0.23 -25.35
N VAL A 412 3.27 1.27 -25.98
CA VAL A 412 4.07 2.36 -26.59
C VAL A 412 4.85 3.12 -25.53
N LEU A 413 4.19 3.56 -24.46
CA LEU A 413 4.81 4.31 -23.37
C LEU A 413 5.91 3.50 -22.67
N HIS A 414 5.70 2.20 -22.46
CA HIS A 414 6.71 1.33 -21.87
C HIS A 414 7.98 1.28 -22.73
N HIS A 415 7.84 1.12 -24.04
CA HIS A 415 8.97 1.10 -24.96
C HIS A 415 9.72 2.45 -24.97
N GLU A 416 8.99 3.57 -24.99
CA GLU A 416 9.58 4.91 -24.91
C GLU A 416 10.33 5.10 -23.58
N LEU A 417 9.75 4.68 -22.45
CA LEU A 417 10.42 4.73 -21.14
C LEU A 417 11.73 3.93 -21.15
N LEU A 418 11.72 2.68 -21.61
CA LEU A 418 12.94 1.87 -21.68
C LEU A 418 13.99 2.50 -22.59
N THR A 419 13.57 3.11 -23.71
CA THR A 419 14.46 3.78 -24.65
C THR A 419 15.09 5.02 -24.02
N MET A 420 14.29 5.87 -23.38
CA MET A 420 14.75 7.08 -22.69
C MET A 420 15.72 6.76 -21.55
N LEU A 421 15.51 5.64 -20.88
CA LEU A 421 16.36 5.16 -19.79
C LEU A 421 17.60 4.39 -20.28
N GLY A 422 17.77 4.20 -21.58
CA GLY A 422 18.87 3.40 -22.14
C GLY A 422 18.78 1.90 -21.83
N LEU A 423 17.62 1.43 -21.38
CA LEU A 423 17.36 0.03 -21.01
C LEU A 423 16.82 -0.80 -22.18
N ALA A 424 16.35 -0.17 -23.26
CA ALA A 424 15.83 -0.89 -24.42
C ALA A 424 16.96 -1.67 -25.11
N ARG A 425 16.81 -3.00 -25.21
CA ARG A 425 17.77 -3.91 -25.84
C ARG A 425 17.06 -4.92 -26.74
N ALA A 426 17.73 -5.35 -27.80
CA ALA A 426 17.21 -6.38 -28.70
C ALA A 426 17.50 -7.81 -28.20
N ASP A 427 18.45 -7.96 -27.28
CA ASP A 427 18.88 -9.22 -26.67
C ASP A 427 18.39 -9.35 -25.21
N GLU A 428 18.69 -10.47 -24.55
CA GLU A 428 18.36 -10.71 -23.14
C GLU A 428 19.36 -10.05 -22.16
N THR A 429 20.16 -9.07 -22.62
CA THR A 429 21.03 -8.30 -21.73
C THR A 429 20.20 -7.37 -20.85
N LEU A 430 20.61 -7.29 -19.58
CA LEU A 430 20.03 -6.42 -18.56
C LEU A 430 21.15 -5.66 -17.83
N TYR A 431 20.76 -4.61 -17.10
CA TYR A 431 21.67 -3.85 -16.23
C TYR A 431 21.37 -4.20 -14.77
N ALA A 432 22.14 -5.12 -14.21
CA ALA A 432 21.96 -5.63 -12.85
C ALA A 432 22.69 -4.72 -11.85
N VAL A 433 21.98 -3.73 -11.31
CA VAL A 433 22.51 -2.84 -10.27
C VAL A 433 22.11 -3.42 -8.90
N PRO A 434 23.06 -3.85 -8.06
CA PRO A 434 22.71 -4.50 -6.79
C PRO A 434 22.06 -3.56 -5.78
N ASP A 435 22.68 -2.41 -5.48
CA ASP A 435 22.19 -1.44 -4.50
C ASP A 435 22.33 -0.01 -5.04
N ALA A 436 21.23 0.57 -5.52
CA ALA A 436 21.28 1.86 -6.18
C ALA A 436 21.65 3.03 -5.26
N ASP A 437 21.65 2.82 -3.93
CA ASP A 437 22.09 3.82 -2.96
C ASP A 437 23.61 3.85 -2.77
N ASP A 438 24.34 2.85 -3.28
CA ASP A 438 25.80 2.89 -3.33
C ASP A 438 26.24 4.14 -4.12
N PRO A 439 27.09 5.02 -3.57
CA PRO A 439 27.47 6.26 -4.23
C PRO A 439 28.04 6.09 -5.64
N ALA A 440 28.77 5.01 -5.91
CA ALA A 440 29.31 4.74 -7.24
C ALA A 440 28.20 4.36 -8.23
N TYR A 441 27.23 3.56 -7.77
CA TYR A 441 26.13 3.09 -8.61
C TYR A 441 25.09 4.19 -8.84
N LYS A 442 24.83 5.01 -7.82
CA LYS A 442 23.95 6.19 -7.90
C LYS A 442 24.41 7.18 -8.97
N ALA A 443 25.70 7.47 -9.03
CA ALA A 443 26.26 8.37 -10.05
C ALA A 443 26.11 7.79 -11.47
N ALA A 444 26.29 6.48 -11.62
CA ALA A 444 26.09 5.78 -12.88
C ALA A 444 24.62 5.82 -13.35
N ILE A 445 23.66 5.55 -12.45
CA ILE A 445 22.22 5.66 -12.73
C ILE A 445 21.85 7.09 -13.14
N GLN A 446 22.32 8.10 -12.41
CA GLN A 446 22.01 9.50 -12.69
C GLN A 446 22.57 10.01 -14.02
N SER A 447 23.71 9.45 -14.46
CA SER A 447 24.33 9.78 -15.74
C SER A 447 23.83 8.93 -16.91
N GLY A 448 23.06 7.86 -16.64
CA GLY A 448 22.64 6.88 -17.63
C GLY A 448 23.77 5.97 -18.14
N ASP A 449 24.93 5.94 -17.48
CA ASP A 449 26.04 5.05 -17.83
C ASP A 449 25.89 3.71 -17.10
N PHE A 450 25.20 2.77 -17.74
CA PHE A 450 25.00 1.43 -17.17
C PHE A 450 26.07 0.40 -17.62
N SER A 451 27.12 0.83 -18.33
CA SER A 451 28.07 -0.08 -18.98
C SER A 451 28.76 -1.06 -18.02
N GLY A 452 28.98 -0.66 -16.77
CA GLY A 452 29.55 -1.50 -15.71
C GLY A 452 28.62 -2.55 -15.10
N PHE A 453 27.32 -2.54 -15.46
CA PHE A 453 26.29 -3.41 -14.89
C PHE A 453 25.70 -4.39 -15.89
N GLU A 454 26.24 -4.48 -17.10
CA GLU A 454 25.78 -5.43 -18.10
C GLU A 454 25.86 -6.86 -17.55
N SER A 455 24.72 -7.54 -17.59
CA SER A 455 24.57 -8.90 -17.07
C SER A 455 23.56 -9.68 -17.92
N SER A 456 23.61 -11.00 -17.83
CA SER A 456 22.61 -11.88 -18.44
C SER A 456 21.51 -12.21 -17.42
N VAL A 457 20.37 -12.69 -17.93
CA VAL A 457 19.32 -13.29 -17.09
C VAL A 457 19.87 -14.37 -16.17
N ASP A 458 20.71 -15.25 -16.70
CA ASP A 458 21.29 -16.37 -15.95
C ASP A 458 22.23 -15.88 -14.82
N ALA A 459 23.04 -14.85 -15.10
CA ALA A 459 23.96 -14.28 -14.12
C ALA A 459 23.21 -13.59 -12.97
N LEU A 460 22.14 -12.84 -13.27
CA LEU A 460 21.27 -12.26 -12.25
C LEU A 460 20.62 -13.33 -11.37
N GLY A 461 20.03 -14.36 -11.97
CA GLY A 461 19.39 -15.43 -11.20
C GLY A 461 20.39 -16.22 -10.35
N ASN A 462 21.60 -16.48 -10.86
CA ASN A 462 22.67 -17.11 -10.07
C ASN A 462 23.12 -16.26 -8.88
N ALA A 463 23.20 -14.93 -9.04
CA ALA A 463 23.53 -14.02 -7.95
C ALA A 463 22.44 -14.02 -6.85
N LEU A 464 21.16 -14.09 -7.24
CA LEU A 464 20.03 -14.18 -6.30
C LEU A 464 19.99 -15.53 -5.57
N GLN A 465 20.25 -16.64 -6.27
CA GLN A 465 20.38 -17.98 -5.67
C GLN A 465 21.51 -17.99 -4.64
N GLN A 466 22.69 -17.50 -5.02
CA GLN A 466 23.83 -17.42 -4.12
C GLN A 466 23.49 -16.59 -2.87
N ARG A 467 22.84 -15.44 -3.05
CA ARG A 467 22.39 -14.60 -1.93
C ARG A 467 21.45 -15.37 -1.01
N LEU A 468 20.45 -16.07 -1.54
CA LEU A 468 19.52 -16.88 -0.74
C LEU A 468 20.23 -17.95 0.09
N GLU A 469 21.27 -18.58 -0.46
CA GLU A 469 22.06 -19.63 0.19
C GLU A 469 23.03 -19.11 1.25
N THR A 470 23.52 -17.87 1.10
CA THR A 470 24.56 -17.32 1.99
C THR A 470 24.04 -16.30 3.01
N VAL A 471 22.84 -15.76 2.81
CA VAL A 471 22.29 -14.71 3.67
C VAL A 471 22.16 -15.19 5.11
N THR A 472 22.56 -14.32 6.03
CA THR A 472 22.48 -14.56 7.46
C THR A 472 21.32 -13.82 8.09
N ARG A 473 20.89 -14.30 9.25
CA ARG A 473 19.90 -13.62 10.10
C ARG A 473 20.32 -12.18 10.44
N GLY A 474 21.59 -11.97 10.77
CA GLY A 474 22.12 -10.64 11.07
C GLY A 474 22.02 -9.68 9.89
N GLU A 475 22.31 -10.15 8.68
CA GLU A 475 22.14 -9.35 7.46
C GLU A 475 20.67 -8.99 7.21
N LEU A 476 19.74 -9.94 7.38
CA LEU A 476 18.31 -9.68 7.23
C LEU A 476 17.76 -8.70 8.28
N VAL A 477 18.28 -8.73 9.51
CA VAL A 477 17.93 -7.77 10.56
C VAL A 477 18.40 -6.36 10.18
N LEU A 478 19.64 -6.21 9.69
CA LEU A 478 20.13 -4.92 9.22
C LEU A 478 19.34 -4.40 8.01
N GLU A 479 19.00 -5.30 7.10
CA GLU A 479 18.18 -5.00 5.93
C GLU A 479 16.75 -4.59 6.30
N ARG A 480 16.13 -5.30 7.25
CA ARG A 480 14.85 -4.94 7.85
C ARG A 480 14.92 -3.54 8.42
N ASP A 481 15.91 -3.24 9.26
CA ASP A 481 16.02 -1.95 9.95
C ASP A 481 16.15 -0.80 8.96
N ARG A 482 17.03 -0.93 7.97
CA ARG A 482 17.18 0.07 6.91
C ARG A 482 15.87 0.27 6.15
N ARG A 483 15.28 -0.81 5.63
CA ARG A 483 14.05 -0.76 4.82
C ARG A 483 12.85 -0.26 5.62
N ALA A 484 12.77 -0.59 6.90
CA ALA A 484 11.71 -0.12 7.78
C ALA A 484 11.83 1.39 8.03
N CYS A 485 13.05 1.91 8.16
CA CYS A 485 13.28 3.35 8.24
C CYS A 485 12.96 4.07 6.94
N ASP A 486 13.37 3.52 5.79
CA ASP A 486 12.98 4.04 4.48
C ASP A 486 11.46 4.02 4.34
N ALA A 487 10.81 2.94 4.77
CA ALA A 487 9.36 2.80 4.74
C ALA A 487 8.66 3.82 5.68
N GLN A 488 9.16 4.06 6.88
CA GLN A 488 8.58 5.06 7.80
C GLN A 488 8.72 6.49 7.28
N GLY A 489 9.79 6.79 6.54
CA GLY A 489 9.95 8.10 5.91
C GLY A 489 9.03 8.33 4.71
N VAL A 490 8.54 7.26 4.09
CA VAL A 490 7.78 7.30 2.81
C VAL A 490 6.30 6.99 3.01
N TYR A 491 5.97 6.08 3.93
CA TYR A 491 4.64 5.59 4.23
C TYR A 491 4.31 5.95 5.69
N PRO A 492 3.41 6.92 5.94
CA PRO A 492 2.99 7.29 7.29
C PRO A 492 2.43 6.12 8.10
N THR A 493 2.04 5.07 7.40
CA THR A 493 1.49 3.83 7.92
C THR A 493 2.43 2.63 7.77
N ALA A 494 3.74 2.84 7.69
CA ALA A 494 4.67 1.75 7.99
C ALA A 494 4.62 1.42 9.50
N PRO A 495 4.64 0.13 9.91
CA PRO A 495 4.68 -0.26 11.30
C PRO A 495 5.96 0.20 11.98
N VAL A 496 5.84 0.60 13.25
CA VAL A 496 7.00 0.80 14.10
C VAL A 496 7.52 -0.56 14.56
N ILE A 497 8.83 -0.73 14.43
CA ILE A 497 9.56 -1.88 14.97
C ILE A 497 10.10 -1.44 16.33
N PRO A 498 9.68 -2.06 17.45
CA PRO A 498 10.18 -1.68 18.76
C PRO A 498 11.71 -1.72 18.85
N GLY A 499 12.30 -0.67 19.42
CA GLY A 499 13.75 -0.52 19.56
C GLY A 499 14.47 0.00 18.32
N LEU A 500 13.85 -0.01 17.14
CA LEU A 500 14.42 0.61 15.94
C LEU A 500 14.35 2.13 16.04
N ARG A 501 15.49 2.80 15.83
CA ARG A 501 15.57 4.26 15.74
C ARG A 501 16.02 4.64 14.34
N CYS A 502 15.15 5.31 13.62
CA CYS A 502 15.47 5.81 12.29
C CYS A 502 16.27 7.10 12.37
N PRO A 503 17.36 7.22 11.58
CA PRO A 503 18.28 8.35 11.64
C PRO A 503 17.70 9.67 11.12
#